data_AF-A0A524HEV0-F1
#
_entry.id   AF-A0A524HEV0-F1
#
_cell.length_a   1.000
_cell.length_b   1.000
_cell.length_c   1.000
_cell.angle_alpha   90.00
_cell.angle_beta   90.00
_cell.angle_gamma   90.00
#
_symmetry.space_group_name_H-M   'P 1'
#
loop_
_entity.id
_entity.type
_entity.pdbx_description
1 polymer ?
#
loop_
_entity_poly.entity_id
_entity_poly.type
_entity_poly.pdbx_seq_one_letter_code
_entity_poly.pdbx_strand_id
1 'polypeptide(L)'
;MPSPSAIAANLSCLLYLARHHPKAESELKEAVRVFLEALHGKPLTIDASLEWLVINRARMPSGTPGVREAGEQLLVHGVSRLELPADPDPASVLTLVRTLSAYAGAYGSWEDLIGSLGEGQGGAVLSRSGDDLTFVHI
;
A
#
# COMPACT_ATOMS: atom_id res chain seq x y z
N MET A 1 -16.00 -9.31 9.51
CA MET A 1 -15.42 -8.18 8.74
C MET A 1 -13.91 -8.36 8.74
N PRO A 2 -13.18 -7.99 7.67
CA PRO A 2 -11.72 -8.06 7.69
C PRO A 2 -11.20 -7.18 8.84
N SER A 3 -10.22 -7.68 9.58
CA SER A 3 -9.68 -6.99 10.75
C SER A 3 -8.75 -5.86 10.28
N PRO A 4 -9.07 -4.58 10.56
CA PRO A 4 -8.20 -3.46 10.17
C PRO A 4 -6.77 -3.57 10.71
N SER A 5 -6.59 -4.13 11.92
CA SER A 5 -5.26 -4.36 12.49
C SER A 5 -4.49 -5.46 11.75
N ALA A 6 -5.17 -6.50 11.27
CA ALA A 6 -4.53 -7.55 10.47
C ALA A 6 -4.10 -7.01 9.10
N ILE A 7 -4.93 -6.17 8.48
CA ILE A 7 -4.58 -5.48 7.22
C ILE A 7 -3.34 -4.61 7.42
N ALA A 8 -3.30 -3.79 8.48
CA ALA A 8 -2.15 -2.93 8.78
C ALA A 8 -0.86 -3.74 9.01
N ALA A 9 -0.93 -4.79 9.84
CA ALA A 9 0.21 -5.64 10.13
C ALA A 9 0.72 -6.38 8.87
N ASN A 10 -0.18 -6.92 8.05
CA ASN A 10 0.19 -7.62 6.82
C ASN A 10 0.78 -6.65 5.77
N LEU A 11 0.21 -5.46 5.62
CA LEU A 11 0.75 -4.44 4.72
C LEU A 11 2.16 -4.01 5.16
N SER A 12 2.35 -3.76 6.46
CA SER A 12 3.67 -3.42 7.01
C SER A 12 4.68 -4.52 6.79
N CYS A 13 4.30 -5.78 7.00
CA CYS A 13 5.16 -6.94 6.77
C CYS A 13 5.56 -7.03 5.29
N LEU A 14 4.59 -6.87 4.39
CA LEU A 14 4.78 -6.92 2.96
C LEU A 14 5.70 -5.80 2.45
N LEU A 15 5.52 -4.56 2.94
CA LEU A 15 6.41 -3.43 2.65
C LEU A 15 7.84 -3.68 3.17
N TYR A 16 7.97 -4.25 4.37
CA TYR A 16 9.27 -4.60 4.95
C TYR A 16 9.98 -5.66 4.10
N LEU A 17 9.30 -6.74 3.74
CA LEU A 17 9.86 -7.81 2.91
C LEU A 17 10.29 -7.29 1.55
N ALA A 18 9.45 -6.48 0.89
CA ALA A 18 9.76 -5.92 -0.41
C ALA A 18 11.01 -5.02 -0.38
N ARG A 19 11.21 -4.28 0.70
CA ARG A 19 12.39 -3.44 0.90
C ARG A 19 13.65 -4.25 1.20
N HIS A 20 13.59 -5.12 2.20
CA HIS A 20 14.79 -5.73 2.79
C HIS A 20 15.15 -7.09 2.18
N HIS A 21 14.17 -7.77 1.60
CA HIS A 21 14.33 -9.08 0.98
C HIS A 21 13.75 -9.12 -0.44
N PRO A 22 14.11 -8.18 -1.35
CA PRO A 22 13.49 -8.06 -2.67
C PRO A 22 13.70 -9.29 -3.57
N LYS A 23 14.71 -10.12 -3.27
CA LYS A 23 15.03 -11.36 -4.01
C LYS A 23 14.29 -12.60 -3.47
N ALA A 24 13.56 -12.47 -2.37
CA ALA A 24 12.80 -13.54 -1.74
C ALA A 24 11.42 -13.69 -2.41
N GLU A 25 11.42 -14.09 -3.69
CA GLU A 25 10.21 -14.13 -4.53
C GLU A 25 9.11 -15.02 -3.97
N SER A 26 9.46 -16.16 -3.37
CA SER A 26 8.50 -17.07 -2.73
C SER A 26 7.80 -16.42 -1.54
N GLU A 27 8.58 -15.77 -0.67
CA GLU A 27 8.12 -15.13 0.55
C GLU A 27 7.29 -13.90 0.24
N LEU A 28 7.65 -13.13 -0.81
CA LEU A 28 6.86 -12.00 -1.28
C LEU A 28 5.51 -12.44 -1.83
N LYS A 29 5.47 -13.49 -2.67
CA LYS A 29 4.20 -14.02 -3.19
C LYS A 29 3.30 -14.54 -2.08
N GLU A 30 3.88 -15.20 -1.10
CA GLU A 30 3.16 -15.69 0.07
C GLU A 30 2.62 -14.54 0.94
N ALA A 31 3.43 -13.50 1.17
CA ALA A 31 2.99 -12.31 1.90
C ALA A 31 1.87 -11.56 1.17
N VAL A 32 1.93 -11.47 -0.17
CA VAL A 32 0.83 -10.95 -0.99
C VAL A 32 -0.43 -11.79 -0.80
N ARG A 33 -0.32 -13.13 -0.89
CA ARG A 33 -1.46 -14.03 -0.67
C ARG A 33 -2.12 -13.80 0.70
N VAL A 34 -1.32 -13.75 1.76
CA VAL A 34 -1.80 -13.51 3.14
C VAL A 34 -2.44 -12.11 3.29
N PHE A 35 -1.89 -11.09 2.66
CA PHE A 35 -2.47 -9.75 2.63
C PHE A 35 -3.84 -9.74 1.94
N LEU A 36 -3.94 -10.37 0.77
CA LEU A 36 -5.21 -10.47 0.01
C LEU A 36 -6.26 -11.29 0.76
N GLU A 37 -5.86 -12.38 1.40
CA GLU A 37 -6.75 -13.15 2.28
C GLU A 37 -7.30 -12.28 3.41
N ALA A 38 -6.49 -11.41 4.02
CA ALA A 38 -6.98 -10.51 5.06
C ALA A 38 -8.03 -9.49 4.56
N LEU A 39 -8.12 -9.23 3.26
CA LEU A 39 -9.17 -8.38 2.66
C LEU A 39 -10.50 -9.12 2.49
N HIS A 40 -10.50 -10.45 2.44
CA HIS A 40 -11.67 -11.29 2.16
C HIS A 40 -12.44 -10.86 0.89
N GLY A 41 -11.72 -10.55 -0.19
CA GLY A 41 -12.28 -10.11 -1.48
C GLY A 41 -12.98 -8.74 -1.44
N LYS A 42 -12.77 -7.95 -0.38
CA LYS A 42 -13.36 -6.62 -0.26
C LYS A 42 -12.40 -5.55 -0.78
N PRO A 43 -12.92 -4.41 -1.28
CA PRO A 43 -12.09 -3.27 -1.58
C PRO A 43 -11.40 -2.76 -0.31
N LEU A 44 -10.25 -2.15 -0.51
CA LEU A 44 -9.44 -1.53 0.52
C LEU A 44 -9.39 -0.03 0.30
N THR A 45 -9.56 0.74 1.36
CA THR A 45 -9.21 2.16 1.42
C THR A 45 -8.33 2.38 2.62
N ILE A 46 -7.17 3.00 2.41
CA ILE A 46 -6.26 3.46 3.46
C ILE A 46 -6.10 4.96 3.30
N ASP A 47 -6.45 5.72 4.32
CA ASP A 47 -6.04 7.12 4.47
C ASP A 47 -4.87 7.19 5.44
N ALA A 48 -3.78 7.83 5.02
CA ALA A 48 -2.55 7.97 5.77
C ALA A 48 -2.39 9.37 6.36
N SER A 49 -2.00 9.41 7.64
CA SER A 49 -1.64 10.61 8.37
C SER A 49 -0.45 10.32 9.27
N LEU A 50 0.25 11.37 9.72
CA LEU A 50 1.38 11.25 10.64
C LEU A 50 1.00 10.61 11.98
N GLU A 51 -0.27 10.71 12.38
CA GLU A 51 -0.73 10.25 13.70
C GLU A 51 -1.57 8.97 13.66
N TRP A 52 -2.11 8.61 12.49
CA TRP A 52 -3.07 7.52 12.36
C TRP A 52 -3.12 6.97 10.93
N LEU A 53 -3.62 5.74 10.81
CA LEU A 53 -4.17 5.21 9.56
C LEU A 53 -5.68 5.04 9.71
N VAL A 54 -6.44 5.37 8.68
CA VAL A 54 -7.85 4.95 8.58
C VAL A 54 -7.92 3.85 7.53
N ILE A 55 -8.31 2.64 7.95
CA ILE A 55 -8.45 1.49 7.07
C ILE A 55 -9.93 1.15 6.98
N ASN A 56 -10.52 1.20 5.78
CA ASN A 56 -11.94 0.93 5.54
C ASN A 56 -12.85 1.67 6.54
N ARG A 57 -12.57 2.97 6.77
CA ARG A 57 -13.25 3.88 7.72
C ARG A 57 -12.99 3.60 9.21
N ALA A 58 -12.20 2.59 9.56
CA ALA A 58 -11.76 2.34 10.93
C ALA A 58 -10.47 3.10 11.23
N ARG A 59 -10.51 4.06 12.15
CA ARG A 59 -9.32 4.79 12.61
C ARG A 59 -8.48 3.91 13.52
N MET A 60 -7.22 3.72 13.14
CA MET A 60 -6.25 2.90 13.83
C MET A 60 -5.23 3.80 14.57
N PRO A 61 -5.08 3.64 15.89
CA PRO A 61 -4.05 4.34 16.66
C PRO A 61 -2.64 3.89 16.24
N SER A 62 -1.67 4.81 16.33
CA SER A 62 -0.25 4.56 16.00
C SER A 62 0.41 3.44 16.81
N GLY A 63 -0.10 3.12 18.00
CA GLY A 63 0.36 1.99 18.82
C GLY A 63 -0.09 0.61 18.31
N THR A 64 -0.92 0.55 17.27
CA THR A 64 -1.31 -0.72 16.64
C THR A 64 -0.18 -1.26 15.78
N PRO A 65 0.17 -2.56 15.85
CA PRO A 65 1.23 -3.15 15.03
C PRO A 65 1.09 -2.84 13.54
N GLY A 66 2.17 -2.33 12.93
CA GLY A 66 2.28 -2.05 11.51
C GLY A 66 1.60 -0.76 11.04
N VAL A 67 0.84 -0.06 11.89
CA VAL A 67 0.13 1.17 11.50
C VAL A 67 1.10 2.30 11.24
N ARG A 68 2.05 2.52 12.15
CA ARG A 68 3.01 3.60 12.01
C ARG A 68 3.93 3.36 10.82
N GLU A 69 4.45 2.14 10.69
CA GLU A 69 5.36 1.76 9.62
C GLU A 69 4.70 1.86 8.25
N ALA A 70 3.47 1.37 8.08
CA ALA A 70 2.75 1.49 6.82
C ALA A 70 2.37 2.95 6.51
N GLY A 71 1.95 3.73 7.51
CA GLY A 71 1.59 5.14 7.33
C GLY A 71 2.79 6.02 6.96
N GLU A 72 3.89 5.91 7.71
CA GLU A 72 5.15 6.59 7.38
C GLU A 72 5.60 6.22 5.96
N GLN A 73 5.46 4.96 5.57
CA GLN A 73 5.89 4.51 4.26
C GLN A 73 5.09 5.10 3.09
N LEU A 74 3.77 5.21 3.24
CA LEU A 74 2.93 5.88 2.25
C LEU A 74 3.28 7.37 2.14
N LEU A 75 3.43 8.03 3.29
CA LEU A 75 3.68 9.47 3.36
C LEU A 75 5.07 9.87 2.83
N VAL A 76 6.08 8.99 2.97
CA VAL A 76 7.42 9.19 2.37
C VAL A 76 7.33 9.41 0.86
N HIS A 77 6.35 8.80 0.21
CA HIS A 77 6.09 8.90 -1.22
C HIS A 77 5.00 9.93 -1.57
N GLY A 78 4.55 10.72 -0.59
CA GLY A 78 3.45 11.67 -0.76
C GLY A 78 2.08 11.02 -0.91
N VAL A 79 1.95 9.71 -0.68
CA VAL A 79 0.67 9.00 -0.78
C VAL A 79 -0.12 9.24 0.51
N SER A 80 -1.18 10.03 0.38
CA SER A 80 -2.15 10.32 1.43
C SER A 80 -3.29 9.32 1.48
N ARG A 81 -3.58 8.67 0.35
CA ARG A 81 -4.60 7.65 0.24
C ARG A 81 -4.21 6.57 -0.77
N LEU A 82 -4.53 5.33 -0.42
CA LEU A 82 -4.43 4.16 -1.27
C LEU A 82 -5.79 3.46 -1.32
N GLU A 83 -6.27 3.17 -2.52
CA GLU A 83 -7.45 2.33 -2.74
C GLU A 83 -7.08 1.10 -3.57
N LEU A 84 -7.59 -0.07 -3.18
CA LEU A 84 -7.55 -1.29 -4.01
C LEU A 84 -8.98 -1.73 -4.30
N PRO A 85 -9.24 -2.25 -5.51
CA PRO A 85 -10.54 -2.81 -5.83
C PRO A 85 -10.80 -4.10 -5.02
N ALA A 86 -12.02 -4.61 -5.12
CA ALA A 86 -12.30 -5.99 -4.71
C ALA A 86 -11.47 -6.95 -5.58
N ASP A 87 -10.97 -8.03 -4.96
CA ASP A 87 -10.18 -9.08 -5.62
C ASP A 87 -9.06 -8.52 -6.53
N PRO A 88 -8.14 -7.70 -6.01
CA PRO A 88 -7.10 -7.09 -6.82
C PRO A 88 -6.12 -8.15 -7.32
N ASP A 89 -5.57 -7.94 -8.52
CA ASP A 89 -4.60 -8.85 -9.10
C ASP A 89 -3.32 -8.93 -8.23
N PRO A 90 -2.85 -10.14 -7.86
CA PRO A 90 -1.66 -10.30 -7.03
C PRO A 90 -0.38 -9.70 -7.61
N ALA A 91 -0.22 -9.68 -8.94
CA ALA A 91 0.95 -9.11 -9.57
C ALA A 91 0.90 -7.57 -9.52
N SER A 92 -0.27 -6.96 -9.73
CA SER A 92 -0.46 -5.52 -9.50
C SER A 92 -0.17 -5.13 -8.05
N VAL A 93 -0.63 -5.90 -7.07
CA VAL A 93 -0.34 -5.64 -5.65
C VAL A 93 1.15 -5.77 -5.34
N LEU A 94 1.83 -6.78 -5.91
CA LEU A 94 3.28 -6.94 -5.74
C LEU A 94 4.06 -5.75 -6.33
N THR A 95 3.68 -5.30 -7.53
CA THR A 95 4.28 -4.12 -8.17
C THR A 95 4.08 -2.87 -7.32
N LEU A 96 2.84 -2.63 -6.88
CA LEU A 96 2.50 -1.51 -6.00
C LEU A 96 3.35 -1.51 -4.72
N VAL A 97 3.44 -2.65 -4.04
CA VAL A 97 4.22 -2.79 -2.81
C VAL A 97 5.69 -2.54 -3.08
N ARG A 98 6.25 -3.08 -4.17
CA ARG A 98 7.66 -2.86 -4.54
C ARG A 98 7.94 -1.38 -4.72
N THR A 99 7.09 -0.67 -5.46
CA THR A 99 7.17 0.78 -5.64
C THR A 99 7.10 1.50 -4.30
N LEU A 100 6.08 1.23 -3.49
CA LEU A 100 5.89 1.89 -2.20
C LEU A 100 6.96 1.51 -1.17
N SER A 101 7.66 0.39 -1.34
CA SER A 101 8.75 -0.04 -0.44
C SER A 101 10.08 0.65 -0.71
N ALA A 102 10.21 1.39 -1.81
CA ALA A 102 11.42 2.14 -2.14
C ALA A 102 11.79 3.15 -1.03
N TYR A 103 13.08 3.49 -0.95
CA TYR A 103 13.57 4.49 0.02
C TYR A 103 13.06 5.90 -0.33
N ALA A 104 13.04 6.78 0.67
CA ALA A 104 12.74 8.20 0.45
C ALA A 104 13.67 8.80 -0.61
N GLY A 105 13.10 9.54 -1.56
CA GLY A 105 13.84 10.15 -2.67
C GLY A 105 14.19 9.18 -3.80
N ALA A 106 13.69 7.93 -3.79
CA ALA A 106 13.85 7.01 -4.92
C ALA A 106 13.17 7.51 -6.21
N TYR A 107 12.12 8.33 -6.05
CA TYR A 107 11.40 8.99 -7.14
C TYR A 107 11.64 10.49 -7.06
N GLY A 108 12.01 11.11 -8.18
CA GLY A 108 12.28 12.55 -8.26
C GLY A 108 11.01 13.41 -8.26
N SER A 109 9.90 12.80 -8.67
CA SER A 109 8.58 13.44 -8.81
C SER A 109 7.44 12.45 -8.57
N TRP A 110 6.21 12.96 -8.50
CA TRP A 110 5.01 12.12 -8.41
C TRP A 110 4.82 11.31 -9.70
N GLU A 111 5.10 11.93 -10.83
CA GLU A 111 5.04 11.33 -12.17
C GLU A 111 6.03 10.18 -12.31
N ASP A 112 7.24 10.29 -11.73
CA ASP A 112 8.20 9.17 -11.71
C ASP A 112 7.69 7.99 -10.89
N LEU A 113 7.06 8.26 -9.75
CA LEU A 113 6.45 7.22 -8.92
C LEU A 113 5.33 6.52 -9.68
N ILE A 114 4.41 7.29 -10.28
CA ILE A 114 3.32 6.75 -11.09
C ILE A 114 3.85 5.96 -12.29
N GLY A 115 4.86 6.49 -12.98
CA GLY A 115 5.49 5.81 -14.11
C GLY A 115 6.14 4.48 -13.72
N SER A 116 6.64 4.35 -12.49
CA SER A 116 7.22 3.11 -11.97
C SER A 116 6.19 2.01 -11.71
N LEU A 117 4.91 2.37 -11.52
CA LEU A 117 3.81 1.42 -11.35
C LEU A 117 3.40 0.79 -12.70
N GLY A 118 3.77 1.43 -13.82
CA GLY A 118 3.47 1.00 -15.18
C GLY A 118 2.04 1.34 -15.64
N GLU A 119 1.73 1.02 -16.89
CA GLU A 119 0.34 1.04 -17.40
C GLU A 119 -0.39 -0.17 -16.83
N GLY A 120 -1.15 0.01 -15.75
CA GLY A 120 -1.72 -1.12 -15.03
C GLY A 120 -3.20 -1.39 -15.31
N GLN A 121 -3.56 -2.67 -15.16
CA GLN A 121 -4.87 -3.26 -15.43
C GLN A 121 -5.63 -3.67 -14.14
N GLY A 122 -5.07 -3.42 -12.95
CA GLY A 122 -5.48 -3.93 -11.64
C GLY A 122 -6.33 -3.01 -10.76
N GLY A 123 -6.73 -1.84 -11.27
CA GLY A 123 -7.64 -0.88 -10.63
C GLY A 123 -7.21 -0.24 -9.30
N ALA A 124 -5.97 -0.38 -8.82
CA ALA A 124 -5.51 0.34 -7.63
C ALA A 124 -5.52 1.86 -7.89
N VAL A 125 -5.70 2.70 -6.86
CA VAL A 125 -5.71 4.17 -6.96
C VAL A 125 -4.85 4.77 -5.86
N LEU A 126 -4.00 5.73 -6.20
CA LEU A 126 -3.19 6.50 -5.24
C LEU A 126 -3.64 7.96 -5.25
N SER A 127 -3.65 8.61 -4.09
CA SER A 127 -3.91 10.06 -4.01
C SER A 127 -2.90 10.74 -3.12
N ARG A 128 -2.50 11.96 -3.50
CA ARG A 128 -1.61 12.83 -2.74
C ARG A 128 -2.41 13.93 -2.04
N SER A 129 -1.95 14.37 -0.87
CA SER A 129 -2.53 15.54 -0.20
C SER A 129 -2.22 16.80 -1.03
N GLY A 130 -3.25 17.45 -1.57
CA GLY A 130 -3.16 18.62 -2.47
C GLY A 130 -4.28 18.62 -3.52
N ASP A 131 -4.40 19.69 -4.33
CA ASP A 131 -5.53 19.94 -5.24
C ASP A 131 -5.67 18.96 -6.43
N ASP A 132 -4.70 18.08 -6.70
CA ASP A 132 -4.74 17.12 -7.80
C ASP A 132 -4.92 15.68 -7.31
N LEU A 133 -6.19 15.26 -7.23
CA LEU A 133 -6.55 13.83 -7.15
C LEU A 133 -6.18 13.16 -8.47
N THR A 134 -4.93 12.72 -8.59
CA THR A 134 -4.49 11.95 -9.75
C THR A 134 -4.95 10.50 -9.59
N PHE A 135 -6.03 10.14 -10.28
CA PHE A 135 -6.49 8.75 -10.34
C PHE A 135 -5.68 8.00 -11.38
N VAL A 136 -4.89 7.04 -10.93
CA VAL A 136 -4.21 6.10 -11.83
C VAL A 136 -4.84 4.76 -11.59
N HIS A 137 -5.49 4.19 -12.60
CA HIS A 137 -5.87 2.78 -12.57
C HIS A 137 -4.61 1.97 -12.87
N ILE A 138 -4.13 1.20 -11.88
CA ILE A 138 -2.98 0.29 -12.02
C ILE A 138 -3.37 -1.15 -11.76
#